data_AF-A0A1B8XTU4-F1
#
_entry.id   AF-A0A1B8XTU4-F1
#
_cell.length_a   1.000
_cell.length_b   1.000
_cell.length_c   1.000
_cell.angle_alpha   90.00
_cell.angle_beta   90.00
_cell.angle_gamma   90.00
#
_symmetry.space_group_name_H-M   'P 1'
#
loop_
_entity.id
_entity.type
_entity.pdbx_description
1 polymer ?
#
loop_
_entity_poly.entity_id
_entity_poly.type
_entity_poly.pdbx_seq_one_letter_code
_entity_poly.pdbx_strand_id
1 'polypeptide(L)'
;MPFSPLLRPVPALPGKLPFLVGNNDDFIERRRQGLQQFLEQIVQNMVLLSDSQLHLFLQSQLPLSEIEACVLGHRPYTATEAILNYAMSNQGWTQEENPSR
;
A
#
# COMPACT_ATOMS: atom_id res chain seq x y z
N MET A 1 38.17 -4.68 3.15
CA MET A 1 36.88 -4.24 3.72
C MET A 1 35.77 -4.74 2.80
N PRO A 2 34.99 -5.76 3.16
CA PRO A 2 33.85 -6.17 2.34
C PRO A 2 32.62 -5.32 2.72
N PHE A 3 31.94 -4.79 1.71
CA PHE A 3 30.65 -4.14 1.82
C PHE A 3 29.60 -5.16 2.26
N SER A 4 28.86 -4.87 3.34
CA SER A 4 27.70 -5.66 3.79
C SER A 4 26.41 -5.12 3.14
N PRO A 5 25.54 -5.99 2.58
CA PRO A 5 24.29 -5.57 1.96
C PRO A 5 23.21 -5.40 3.05
N LEU A 6 22.64 -4.20 3.17
CA LEU A 6 21.53 -3.90 4.08
C LEU A 6 20.17 -4.42 3.55
N LEU A 7 20.12 -5.61 2.97
CA LEU A 7 18.86 -6.20 2.53
C LEU A 7 18.24 -7.02 3.66
N ARG A 8 17.39 -6.38 4.46
CA ARG A 8 16.55 -7.06 5.46
C ARG A 8 15.32 -7.68 4.78
N PRO A 9 14.83 -8.83 5.26
CA PRO A 9 13.74 -9.55 4.62
C PRO A 9 12.45 -8.72 4.69
N VAL A 10 11.89 -8.41 3.51
CA VAL A 10 10.53 -7.88 3.38
C VAL A 10 9.58 -8.98 3.86
N PRO A 11 8.59 -8.67 4.73
CA PRO A 11 7.62 -9.66 5.16
C PRO A 11 6.92 -10.27 3.94
N ALA A 12 6.82 -11.60 3.92
CA ALA A 12 6.27 -12.32 2.79
C ALA A 12 4.81 -11.90 2.56
N LEU A 13 4.51 -11.44 1.36
CA LEU A 13 3.11 -11.26 0.94
C LEU A 13 2.41 -12.64 0.99
N PRO A 14 1.17 -12.72 1.50
CA PRO A 14 0.42 -13.97 1.51
C PRO A 14 0.38 -14.53 0.07
N GLY A 15 0.79 -15.79 -0.06
CA GLY A 15 1.01 -16.42 -1.37
C GLY A 15 -0.19 -16.30 -2.28
N LYS A 16 0.05 -16.19 -3.59
CA LYS A 16 -0.98 -16.29 -4.64
C LYS A 16 -1.58 -17.71 -4.63
N LEU A 17 -2.46 -17.99 -3.68
CA LEU A 17 -3.21 -19.23 -3.59
C LEU A 17 -4.19 -19.29 -4.77
N PRO A 18 -4.36 -20.46 -5.42
CA PRO A 18 -5.29 -20.62 -6.53
C PRO A 18 -6.71 -20.24 -6.08
N PHE A 19 -7.24 -19.22 -6.74
CA PHE A 19 -8.42 -18.42 -6.41
C PHE A 19 -9.79 -19.14 -6.47
N LEU A 20 -9.87 -20.47 -6.32
CA LEU A 20 -11.05 -21.23 -6.79
C LEU A 20 -11.61 -22.31 -5.85
N VAL A 21 -11.38 -22.26 -4.53
CA VAL A 21 -12.02 -23.22 -3.62
C VAL A 21 -12.49 -22.56 -2.32
N GLY A 22 -13.79 -22.28 -2.21
CA GLY A 22 -14.47 -21.90 -0.96
C GLY A 22 -15.48 -20.76 -1.12
N ASN A 23 -16.46 -20.69 -0.22
CA ASN A 23 -17.39 -19.57 -0.11
C ASN A 23 -16.58 -18.25 -0.14
N ASN A 24 -16.92 -17.36 -1.06
CA ASN A 24 -16.11 -16.18 -1.40
C ASN A 24 -15.77 -15.37 -0.13
N ASP A 25 -16.70 -15.29 0.82
CA ASP A 25 -16.56 -14.49 2.03
C ASP A 25 -15.43 -14.97 2.96
N ASP A 26 -15.28 -16.29 3.18
CA ASP A 26 -14.22 -16.82 4.04
C ASP A 26 -12.83 -16.58 3.45
N PHE A 27 -12.73 -16.67 2.11
CA PHE A 27 -11.51 -16.36 1.39
C PHE A 27 -11.17 -14.87 1.46
N ILE A 28 -12.16 -14.01 1.21
CA ILE A 28 -12.01 -12.55 1.28
C ILE A 28 -11.63 -12.12 2.69
N GLU A 29 -12.25 -12.69 3.74
CA GLU A 29 -11.93 -12.35 5.12
C GLU A 29 -10.52 -12.81 5.51
N ARG A 30 -10.11 -14.03 5.12
CA ARG A 30 -8.72 -14.49 5.32
C ARG A 30 -7.71 -13.59 4.61
N ARG A 31 -8.03 -13.15 3.40
CA ARG A 31 -7.18 -12.22 2.64
C ARG A 31 -7.10 -10.86 3.32
N ARG A 32 -8.22 -10.31 3.78
CA ARG A 32 -8.29 -9.05 4.53
C ARG A 32 -7.44 -9.12 5.81
N GLN A 33 -7.58 -10.18 6.59
CA GLN A 33 -6.79 -10.40 7.81
C GLN A 33 -5.28 -10.48 7.51
N GLY A 34 -4.88 -11.24 6.49
CA GLY A 34 -3.47 -11.33 6.10
C GLY A 34 -2.87 -10.00 5.64
N LEU A 35 -3.64 -9.21 4.88
CA LEU A 35 -3.23 -7.85 4.48
C LEU A 35 -3.13 -6.91 5.67
N GLN A 36 -4.06 -6.99 6.63
CA GLN A 36 -4.02 -6.19 7.85
C GLN A 36 -2.77 -6.52 8.67
N GLN A 37 -2.49 -7.80 8.93
CA GLN A 37 -1.29 -8.22 9.67
C GLN A 37 0.00 -7.77 9.00
N PHE A 38 0.06 -7.83 7.66
CA PHE A 38 1.19 -7.34 6.89
C PHE A 38 1.41 -5.84 7.11
N LEU A 39 0.35 -5.04 7.03
CA LEU A 39 0.45 -3.59 7.27
C LEU A 39 0.85 -3.28 8.72
N GLU A 40 0.29 -3.99 9.71
CA GLU A 40 0.64 -3.84 11.13
C GLU A 40 2.14 -4.09 11.39
N GLN A 41 2.74 -5.07 10.72
CA GLN A 41 4.17 -5.35 10.84
C GLN A 41 5.02 -4.27 10.15
N ILE A 42 4.56 -3.75 9.00
CA ILE A 42 5.30 -2.73 8.25
C ILE A 42 5.35 -1.41 9.01
N VAL A 43 4.23 -0.97 9.60
CA VAL A 43 4.18 0.31 10.33
C VAL A 43 5.03 0.31 11.61
N GLN A 44 5.41 -0.85 12.13
CA GLN A 44 6.33 -0.96 13.25
C GLN A 44 7.81 -0.82 12.83
N ASN A 45 8.12 -0.88 11.53
CA ASN A 45 9.47 -0.80 11.01
C ASN A 45 9.77 0.61 10.46
N MET A 46 10.50 1.41 11.24
CA MET A 46 10.83 2.80 10.87
C MET A 46 11.58 2.94 9.53
N VAL A 47 12.29 1.90 9.08
CA VAL A 47 12.98 1.94 7.77
C VAL A 47 11.98 1.79 6.63
N LEU A 48 10.96 0.96 6.78
CA LEU A 48 9.89 0.86 5.78
C LEU A 48 9.01 2.11 5.77
N LEU A 49 8.79 2.71 6.95
CA LEU A 49 8.11 4.01 7.03
C LEU A 49 8.90 5.16 6.39
N SER A 50 10.20 5.03 6.16
CA SER A 50 10.94 6.07 5.43
C SER A 50 10.70 6.03 3.91
N ASP A 51 10.02 5.00 3.41
CA ASP A 51 9.74 4.81 1.99
C ASP A 51 8.53 5.63 1.54
N SER A 52 8.76 6.60 0.65
CA SER A 52 7.70 7.43 0.08
C SER A 52 6.73 6.65 -0.81
N GLN A 53 7.12 5.51 -1.41
CA GLN A 53 6.22 4.66 -2.17
C GLN A 53 5.15 4.04 -1.26
N LEU A 54 5.55 3.60 -0.07
CA LEU A 54 4.62 3.05 0.93
C LEU A 54 3.60 4.11 1.35
N HIS A 55 4.05 5.34 1.62
CA HIS A 55 3.18 6.45 1.96
C HIS A 55 2.20 6.78 0.84
N LEU A 56 2.67 6.85 -0.41
CA LEU A 56 1.81 7.09 -1.57
C LEU A 56 0.80 5.96 -1.78
N PHE A 57 1.19 4.71 -1.57
CA PHE A 57 0.29 3.56 -1.67
C PHE A 57 -0.83 3.59 -0.62
N LEU A 58 -0.51 3.99 0.61
CA LEU A 58 -1.47 3.99 1.73
C LEU A 58 -2.33 5.26 1.81
N GLN A 59 -1.82 6.39 1.34
CA GLN A 59 -2.39 7.71 1.63
C GLN A 59 -2.76 8.51 0.37
N SER A 60 -2.72 7.88 -0.80
CA SER A 60 -3.20 8.46 -2.06
C SER A 60 -3.92 7.41 -2.90
N GLN A 61 -4.55 7.84 -3.99
CA GLN A 61 -5.15 6.93 -4.98
C GLN A 61 -4.38 6.93 -6.31
N LEU A 62 -3.09 7.23 -6.27
CA LEU A 62 -2.24 7.17 -7.45
C LEU A 62 -2.09 5.71 -7.93
N PRO A 63 -2.19 5.44 -9.24
CA PRO A 63 -1.83 4.14 -9.79
C PRO A 63 -0.32 3.89 -9.60
N LEU A 64 0.11 2.63 -9.56
CA LEU A 64 1.51 2.26 -9.30
C LEU A 64 2.51 2.99 -10.22
N SER A 65 2.18 3.17 -11.51
CA SER A 65 3.02 3.89 -12.46
C SER A 65 3.24 5.36 -12.08
N GLU A 66 2.23 6.00 -11.48
CA GLU A 66 2.30 7.39 -11.01
C GLU A 66 3.05 7.49 -9.69
N ILE A 67 2.93 6.48 -8.82
CA ILE A 67 3.74 6.37 -7.59
C ILE A 67 5.22 6.30 -7.96
N GLU A 68 5.60 5.41 -8.88
CA GLU A 68 6.99 5.29 -9.37
C GLU A 68 7.49 6.60 -9.96
N ALA A 69 6.70 7.23 -10.83
CA ALA A 69 7.06 8.51 -11.44
C ALA A 69 7.24 9.62 -10.39
N CYS A 70 6.40 9.66 -9.35
CA CYS A 70 6.50 10.64 -8.27
C CYS A 70 7.79 10.44 -7.45
N VAL A 71 8.12 9.19 -7.09
CA VAL A 71 9.33 8.88 -6.31
C VAL A 71 10.62 9.10 -7.11
N LEU A 72 10.57 8.94 -8.44
CA LEU A 72 11.68 9.28 -9.34
C LEU A 72 11.82 10.79 -9.63
N GLY A 73 10.89 11.63 -9.14
CA GLY A 73 10.90 13.07 -9.41
C GLY A 73 10.47 13.46 -10.81
N HIS A 74 9.78 12.56 -11.54
CA HIS A 74 9.24 12.82 -12.88
C HIS A 74 7.87 13.54 -12.86
N ARG A 75 7.33 13.82 -11.67
CA ARG A 75 6.06 14.54 -11.49
C ARG A 75 6.33 15.96 -10.98
N PRO A 76 5.48 16.92 -11.37
CA PRO A 76 5.61 18.31 -10.92
C PRO A 76 5.11 18.54 -9.48
N TYR A 77 4.88 17.46 -8.73
CA TYR A 77 4.42 17.47 -7.36
C TYR A 77 5.20 16.43 -6.54
N THR A 78 5.36 16.72 -5.25
CA THR A 78 5.99 15.87 -4.25
C THR A 78 5.02 14.80 -3.73
N ALA A 79 5.57 13.77 -3.08
CA ALA A 79 4.76 12.75 -2.42
C ALA A 79 3.80 13.37 -1.37
N THR A 80 4.27 14.37 -0.63
CA THR A 80 3.45 15.10 0.36
C THR A 80 2.32 15.86 -0.31
N GLU A 81 2.58 16.57 -1.41
CA GLU A 81 1.53 17.28 -2.16
C GLU A 81 0.48 16.32 -2.73
N ALA A 82 0.89 15.15 -3.25
CA ALA A 82 -0.04 14.13 -3.71
C ALA A 82 -0.98 13.64 -2.59
N ILE A 83 -0.42 13.36 -1.41
CA ILE A 83 -1.18 12.90 -0.24
C ILE A 83 -2.14 14.00 0.24
N LEU A 84 -1.67 15.24 0.37
CA LEU A 84 -2.50 16.36 0.80
C LEU A 84 -3.63 16.63 -0.20
N ASN A 85 -3.33 16.63 -1.51
CA ASN A 85 -4.34 16.82 -2.54
C ASN A 85 -5.43 15.74 -2.49
N TYR A 86 -5.04 14.49 -2.22
CA TYR A 86 -6.01 13.41 -2.03
C TYR A 86 -6.85 13.58 -0.76
N ALA A 87 -6.23 13.92 0.36
CA ALA A 87 -6.96 14.17 1.61
C ALA A 87 -7.97 15.33 1.47
N MET A 88 -7.57 16.40 0.75
CA MET A 88 -8.42 17.57 0.50
C MET A 88 -9.53 17.31 -0.53
N SER A 89 -9.36 16.34 -1.44
CA SER A 89 -10.37 16.03 -2.47
C SER A 89 -11.58 15.27 -1.91
N ASN A 90 -11.52 14.84 -0.65
CA ASN A 90 -12.55 14.05 0.03
C ASN A 90 -12.94 12.73 -0.70
N GLN A 91 -12.13 12.28 -1.66
CA GLN A 91 -12.35 11.06 -2.45
C GLN A 91 -12.17 9.77 -1.63
N GLY A 92 -11.51 9.86 -0.47
CA GLY A 92 -11.38 8.75 0.48
C GLY A 92 -12.72 8.30 1.07
N TRP A 93 -13.66 9.23 1.25
CA TRP A 93 -14.97 8.95 1.87
C TRP A 93 -16.00 8.43 0.87
N THR A 94 -15.87 8.74 -0.42
CA THR A 94 -16.83 8.33 -1.45
C THR A 94 -16.78 6.84 -1.79
N GLN A 95 -15.81 6.08 -1.27
CA GLN A 95 -15.73 4.63 -1.45
C GLN A 95 -16.47 3.83 -0.36
N GLU A 96 -16.72 4.40 0.83
CA GLU A 96 -17.46 3.72 1.90
C GLU A 96 -18.98 3.84 1.76
N GLU A 97 -19.48 4.86 1.04
CA GLU A 97 -20.92 5.15 0.88
C GLU A 97 -21.52 4.64 -0.44
N ASN A 98 -21.11 3.47 -0.93
CA ASN A 98 -21.90 2.76 -1.95
C ASN A 98 -22.19 1.30 -1.60
N PRO A 99 -22.88 1.02 -0.48
CA PRO A 99 -23.55 -0.25 -0.27
C PRO A 99 -24.96 -0.15 -0.85
N SER A 100 -25.12 -0.25 -2.18
CA SER A 100 -26.31 -0.81 -2.87
C SER A 100 -26.44 -0.26 -4.30
N ARG A 101 -26.09 -1.10 -5.28
CA ARG A 101 -26.96 -1.26 -6.44
C ARG A 101 -26.95 -2.71 -6.90
#